data_AF-A0A7C6HGK6-F1
#
_entry.id   AF-A0A7C6HGK6-F1
#
_cell.length_a   1.000
_cell.length_b   1.000
_cell.length_c   1.000
_cell.angle_alpha   90.00
_cell.angle_beta   90.00
_cell.angle_gamma   90.00
#
_symmetry.space_group_name_H-M   'P 1'
#
loop_
_entity.id
_entity.type
_entity.pdbx_description
1 polymer ?
#
loop_
_entity_poly.entity_id
_entity_poly.type
_entity_poly.pdbx_seq_one_letter_code
_entity_poly.pdbx_strand_id
1 'polypeptide(L)'
;MKNSNQMIENRLKRAVEASVPNSLPKLLKQIEEKEAQKMTNTNYIEEKVTQMPEKRSRSRNRWIKTLVPVAAALAIVIGGLFGFLNYSTQSVIAFEVNPSIEVAVNRSEKVLKLETRNVEAEQVVGDMDLKGVDLDIAVNALIGSMVRNGYIDEINNSILITVDSKNAEKGIELQERLSDDVQRLLSGFSVDGAVLSQTSDKDAHIQELAEQYGISPGKAALIDELVTQDPTIDYATVAALSINDINLLIDARKPELDRVKTDGTASSKAYIGVERAKEIAFRHAGVNADDIRELEVELDFDDGKMLYELEFKVQNREFEYDIDAKSGEILKYEVDGRAGQGGQRPSTEYIGLSNAEDIAFKHAGVSRNQVRDLDSELERDDGKVYYEVDFEVGNTEYEYDIDAVTGRILDYEIDHDDDDDDDRDDSRNTTSTTRRAEQTSRTTMSRASAEDIAFKHAGVSRSQVRDLDTELERDDGKVYYEIDFEVGDTEYEYDIEAYTGRILDYDIDYDDDDDDDRPRSTTKAPTTTRAQTTTKAPTTTKAPTTTKAPAAELIGKTRAENIAFQHAGV
;
A
#
# COMPACT_ATOMS: atom_id res chain seq x y z
N MET A 1 26.91 -54.76 28.99
CA MET A 1 26.69 -53.29 28.88
C MET A 1 26.01 -52.67 30.10
N LYS A 2 25.02 -53.29 30.76
CA LYS A 2 24.34 -52.71 31.95
C LYS A 2 25.25 -52.40 33.16
N ASN A 3 26.28 -53.19 33.44
CA ASN A 3 27.18 -52.96 34.59
C ASN A 3 28.15 -51.77 34.39
N SER A 4 28.37 -51.31 33.16
CA SER A 4 29.30 -50.20 32.89
C SER A 4 28.64 -48.83 33.12
N ASN A 5 27.33 -48.72 32.87
CA ASN A 5 26.59 -47.47 33.06
C ASN A 5 26.40 -47.13 34.54
N GLN A 6 26.16 -48.12 35.41
CA GLN A 6 26.08 -47.88 36.87
C GLN A 6 27.42 -47.39 37.46
N MET A 7 28.55 -47.82 36.89
CA MET A 7 29.86 -47.37 37.35
C MET A 7 30.16 -45.93 36.90
N ILE A 8 29.65 -45.53 35.74
CA ILE A 8 29.74 -44.17 35.21
C ILE A 8 28.82 -43.23 35.98
N GLU A 9 27.57 -43.61 36.25
CA GLU A 9 26.64 -42.82 37.08
C GLU A 9 27.17 -42.59 38.50
N ASN A 10 27.73 -43.63 39.14
CA ASN A 10 28.30 -43.48 40.47
C ASN A 10 29.56 -42.60 40.50
N ARG A 11 30.32 -42.55 39.41
CA ARG A 11 31.46 -41.63 39.26
C ARG A 11 31.00 -40.20 38.98
N LEU A 12 29.97 -40.02 38.15
CA LEU A 12 29.37 -38.71 37.87
C LEU A 12 28.75 -38.12 39.13
N LYS A 13 28.04 -38.93 39.92
CA LYS A 13 27.42 -38.51 41.19
C LYS A 13 28.45 -38.10 42.23
N ARG A 14 29.55 -38.85 42.38
CA ARG A 14 30.67 -38.44 43.26
C ARG A 14 31.40 -37.19 42.77
N ALA A 15 31.52 -37.00 41.46
CA ALA A 15 32.15 -35.80 40.90
C ALA A 15 31.27 -34.55 41.14
N VAL A 16 29.95 -34.68 41.03
CA VAL A 16 28.98 -33.61 41.31
C VAL A 16 28.90 -33.29 42.81
N GLU A 17 28.91 -34.30 43.69
CA GLU A 17 28.93 -34.10 45.15
C GLU A 17 30.26 -33.49 45.64
N ALA A 18 31.37 -33.70 44.93
CA ALA A 18 32.67 -33.12 45.26
C ALA A 18 32.90 -31.69 44.73
N SER A 19 32.11 -31.23 43.75
CA SER A 19 32.29 -29.94 43.06
C SER A 19 31.33 -28.84 43.52
N VAL A 20 30.36 -29.14 44.39
CA VAL A 20 29.53 -28.14 45.06
C VAL A 20 29.83 -28.14 46.56
N PRO A 21 30.76 -27.30 47.06
CA PRO A 21 30.91 -27.14 48.49
C PRO A 21 29.62 -26.54 49.03
N ASN A 22 28.86 -27.32 49.81
CA ASN A 22 27.71 -26.84 50.57
C ASN A 22 28.20 -25.82 51.60
N SER A 23 28.26 -24.57 51.15
CA SER A 23 28.82 -23.42 51.86
C SER A 23 27.75 -22.69 52.66
N LEU A 24 26.49 -23.11 52.54
CA LEU A 24 25.35 -22.57 53.28
C LEU A 24 25.55 -22.68 54.81
N PRO A 25 26.03 -23.79 55.40
CA PRO A 25 26.28 -23.86 56.84
C PRO A 25 27.44 -22.95 57.31
N LYS A 26 28.46 -22.78 56.45
CA LYS A 26 29.59 -21.86 56.73
C LYS A 26 29.17 -20.40 56.63
N LEU A 27 28.33 -20.06 55.65
CA LEU A 27 27.77 -18.71 55.47
C LEU A 27 26.79 -18.37 56.59
N LEU A 28 25.91 -19.30 56.99
CA LEU A 28 25.00 -19.12 58.13
C LEU A 28 25.77 -18.89 59.44
N LYS A 29 26.83 -19.67 59.69
CA LYS A 29 27.69 -19.47 60.87
C LYS A 29 28.44 -18.13 60.83
N GLN A 30 28.91 -17.68 59.67
CA GLN A 30 29.55 -16.37 59.50
C GLN A 30 28.58 -15.20 59.65
N ILE A 31 27.30 -15.39 59.32
CA ILE A 31 26.24 -14.39 59.53
C ILE A 31 25.88 -14.34 61.01
N GLU A 32 25.69 -15.48 61.69
CA GLU A 32 25.45 -15.54 63.14
C GLU A 32 26.61 -14.95 63.95
N GLU A 33 27.87 -15.21 63.58
CA GLU A 33 29.05 -14.64 64.24
C GLU A 33 29.16 -13.11 64.03
N LYS A 34 28.73 -12.59 62.86
CA LYS A 34 28.68 -11.15 62.58
C LYS A 34 27.52 -10.45 63.29
N GLU A 35 26.38 -11.12 63.48
CA GLU A 35 25.25 -10.61 64.26
C GLU A 35 25.55 -10.61 65.76
N ALA A 36 26.26 -11.63 66.28
CA ALA A 36 26.72 -11.68 67.67
C ALA A 36 27.78 -10.59 67.99
N GLN A 37 28.64 -10.22 67.04
CA GLN A 37 29.57 -9.08 67.19
C GLN A 37 28.86 -7.72 67.12
N LYS A 38 27.74 -7.60 66.39
CA LYS A 38 26.90 -6.39 66.40
C LYS A 38 26.14 -6.22 67.72
N MET A 39 25.70 -7.32 68.35
CA MET A 39 24.97 -7.28 69.63
C MET A 39 25.87 -7.04 70.86
N THR A 40 27.15 -7.44 70.82
CA THR A 40 28.10 -7.19 71.92
C THR A 40 28.62 -5.74 71.95
N ASN A 41 28.54 -5.00 70.84
CA ASN A 41 28.91 -3.58 70.78
C ASN A 41 27.78 -2.60 71.14
N THR A 42 26.58 -3.09 71.48
CA THR A 42 25.43 -2.24 71.86
C THR A 42 25.13 -2.26 73.37
N ASN A 43 25.71 -3.17 74.15
CA ASN A 43 25.44 -3.34 75.59
C ASN A 43 26.52 -2.80 76.54
N TYR A 44 27.32 -1.81 76.14
CA TYR A 44 28.38 -1.21 76.99
C TYR A 44 28.14 0.24 77.40
N ILE A 45 26.91 0.76 77.31
CA ILE A 45 26.55 2.05 77.90
C ILE A 45 25.15 1.99 78.50
N GLU A 46 25.00 1.37 79.67
CA GLU A 46 23.95 1.72 80.64
C GLU A 46 24.18 0.98 81.97
N GLU A 47 25.18 1.39 82.76
CA GLU A 47 25.06 1.26 84.21
C GLU A 47 25.94 2.27 84.98
N LYS A 48 25.27 2.99 85.90
CA LYS A 48 25.79 3.84 87.00
C LYS A 48 26.24 5.27 86.66
N VAL A 49 25.21 6.12 86.58
CA VAL A 49 25.27 7.54 86.97
C VAL A 49 25.23 7.65 88.51
N THR A 50 26.28 8.18 89.13
CA THR A 50 26.16 8.89 90.42
C THR A 50 27.23 9.98 90.56
N GLN A 51 26.73 11.23 90.48
CA GLN A 51 27.16 12.50 91.11
C GLN A 51 28.56 13.16 90.88
N MET A 52 28.44 14.46 90.55
CA MET A 52 29.35 15.60 90.29
C MET A 52 30.40 15.92 91.41
N PRO A 53 31.44 16.79 91.22
CA PRO A 53 31.38 18.06 90.46
C PRO A 53 32.62 18.53 89.65
N GLU A 54 32.35 19.65 88.96
CA GLU A 54 33.14 20.42 88.00
C GLU A 54 34.65 20.61 88.27
N LYS A 55 35.46 20.54 87.20
CA LYS A 55 36.40 21.62 86.87
C LYS A 55 36.83 21.61 85.40
N ARG A 56 36.81 22.82 84.82
CA ARG A 56 37.18 23.18 83.46
C ARG A 56 38.57 22.68 83.05
N SER A 57 38.71 22.17 81.83
CA SER A 57 39.84 22.53 80.95
C SER A 57 39.58 22.13 79.50
N ARG A 58 39.87 23.06 78.59
CA ARG A 58 39.73 22.94 77.14
C ARG A 58 40.84 22.08 76.56
N SER A 59 40.54 21.17 75.63
CA SER A 59 41.37 20.92 74.43
C SER A 59 40.69 19.98 73.43
N ARG A 60 40.08 20.60 72.41
CA ARG A 60 40.14 20.27 70.97
C ARG A 60 40.32 18.79 70.57
N ASN A 61 39.23 18.15 70.13
CA ASN A 61 39.24 17.18 69.03
C ASN A 61 38.01 17.41 68.13
N ARG A 62 38.15 18.37 67.20
CA ARG A 62 37.10 18.70 66.20
C ARG A 62 37.06 17.76 64.99
N TRP A 63 37.98 16.80 64.88
CA TRP A 63 38.13 15.97 63.67
C TRP A 63 37.14 14.81 63.56
N ILE A 64 36.47 14.43 64.64
CA ILE A 64 35.51 13.30 64.63
C ILE A 64 34.08 13.77 64.26
N LYS A 65 33.79 15.08 64.32
CA LYS A 65 32.49 15.64 63.89
C LYS A 65 32.41 15.95 62.40
N THR A 66 33.46 15.71 61.62
CA THR A 66 33.51 16.00 60.17
C THR A 66 33.49 14.74 59.29
N LEU A 67 33.62 13.52 59.83
CA LEU A 67 33.68 12.29 59.02
C LEU A 67 32.32 11.56 58.85
N VAL A 68 31.41 11.67 59.81
CA VAL A 68 30.05 11.09 59.73
C VAL A 68 29.18 11.72 58.61
N PRO A 69 29.13 13.05 58.42
CA PRO A 69 28.35 13.63 57.33
C PRO A 69 28.96 13.36 55.95
N VAL A 70 30.28 13.15 55.85
CA VAL A 70 30.96 12.82 54.58
C VAL A 70 30.63 11.40 54.12
N ALA A 71 30.60 10.41 55.02
CA ALA A 71 30.23 9.04 54.67
C ALA A 71 28.73 8.89 54.30
N ALA A 72 27.84 9.60 55.01
CA ALA A 72 26.42 9.64 54.68
C ALA A 72 26.15 10.39 53.36
N ALA A 73 26.86 11.50 53.10
CA ALA A 73 26.82 12.19 51.82
C ALA A 73 27.40 11.33 50.70
N LEU A 74 28.48 10.57 50.92
CA LEU A 74 29.02 9.63 49.94
C LEU A 74 28.05 8.47 49.67
N ALA A 75 27.30 7.97 50.66
CA ALA A 75 26.31 6.91 50.47
C ALA A 75 25.04 7.41 49.77
N ILE A 76 24.65 8.68 49.97
CA ILE A 76 23.55 9.33 49.22
C ILE A 76 24.01 9.72 47.81
N VAL A 77 25.26 10.13 47.63
CA VAL A 77 25.85 10.39 46.31
C VAL A 77 26.06 9.06 45.58
N ILE A 78 26.60 8.02 46.20
CA ILE A 78 26.77 6.71 45.58
C ILE A 78 25.42 6.03 45.39
N GLY A 79 24.51 6.06 46.36
CA GLY A 79 23.15 5.51 46.24
C GLY A 79 22.25 6.33 45.31
N GLY A 80 22.47 7.64 45.22
CA GLY A 80 21.83 8.54 44.27
C GLY A 80 22.42 8.42 42.86
N LEU A 81 23.72 8.16 42.72
CA LEU A 81 24.38 7.83 41.46
C LEU A 81 23.98 6.41 41.02
N PHE A 82 23.87 5.45 41.94
CA PHE A 82 23.40 4.09 41.69
C PHE A 82 21.91 4.11 41.34
N GLY A 83 21.09 4.93 42.00
CA GLY A 83 19.70 5.19 41.64
C GLY A 83 19.58 5.85 40.28
N PHE A 84 20.33 6.92 40.02
CA PHE A 84 20.31 7.65 38.74
C PHE A 84 20.80 6.80 37.56
N LEU A 85 21.85 5.99 37.76
CA LEU A 85 22.36 5.07 36.74
C LEU A 85 21.43 3.87 36.49
N ASN A 86 20.66 3.43 37.49
CA ASN A 86 19.67 2.36 37.33
C ASN A 86 18.29 2.84 36.84
N TYR A 87 17.99 4.14 36.93
CA TYR A 87 16.74 4.74 36.45
C TYR A 87 16.88 5.47 35.10
N SER A 88 18.10 5.62 34.57
CA SER A 88 18.29 6.22 33.26
C SER A 88 18.06 5.20 32.16
N THR A 89 17.26 5.57 31.15
CA THR A 89 17.13 4.79 29.91
C THR A 89 18.49 4.58 29.27
N GLN A 90 18.82 3.32 29.01
CA GLN A 90 20.02 2.90 28.32
C GLN A 90 19.72 2.63 26.85
N SER A 91 18.62 1.92 26.59
CA SER A 91 18.16 1.58 25.24
C SER A 91 16.64 1.74 25.14
N VAL A 92 16.16 2.05 23.94
CA VAL A 92 14.75 2.03 23.54
C VAL A 92 14.63 1.03 22.40
N ILE A 93 13.70 0.09 22.54
CA ILE A 93 13.46 -0.96 21.55
C ILE A 93 12.05 -0.75 21.00
N ALA A 94 11.92 -0.63 19.68
CA ALA A 94 10.64 -0.60 19.00
C ALA A 94 10.35 -1.97 18.36
N PHE A 95 9.12 -2.46 18.52
CA PHE A 95 8.59 -3.65 17.84
C PHE A 95 7.45 -3.22 16.92
N GLU A 96 7.57 -3.51 15.64
CA GLU A 96 6.72 -2.94 14.59
C GLU A 96 6.23 -4.05 13.66
N VAL A 97 4.91 -4.19 13.60
CA VAL A 97 4.20 -5.07 12.66
C VAL A 97 3.07 -4.25 12.05
N ASN A 98 2.08 -3.99 12.91
CA ASN A 98 1.00 -3.01 12.92
C ASN A 98 0.07 -3.45 14.06
N PRO A 99 0.64 -3.63 15.27
CA PRO A 99 0.98 -2.54 16.21
C PRO A 99 2.42 -2.00 16.14
N SER A 100 2.65 -0.83 16.73
CA SER A 100 3.99 -0.26 17.02
C SER A 100 4.15 0.05 18.52
N ILE A 101 5.10 -0.63 19.17
CA ILE A 101 5.32 -0.57 20.63
C ILE A 101 6.79 -0.23 20.92
N GLU A 102 7.03 0.73 21.80
CA GLU A 102 8.37 1.09 22.29
C GLU A 102 8.57 0.68 23.75
N VAL A 103 9.73 0.09 24.03
CA VAL A 103 10.13 -0.38 25.36
C VAL A 103 11.44 0.29 25.73
N ALA A 104 11.41 1.17 26.73
CA ALA A 104 12.60 1.81 27.28
C ALA A 104 13.15 0.96 28.43
N VAL A 105 14.43 0.58 28.37
CA VAL A 105 15.09 -0.24 29.40
C VAL A 105 16.30 0.44 30.02
N ASN A 106 16.65 0.06 31.25
CA ASN A 106 17.90 0.50 31.89
C ASN A 106 19.09 -0.41 31.51
N ARG A 107 20.25 -0.17 32.12
CA ARG A 107 21.49 -0.94 31.88
C ARG A 107 21.44 -2.40 32.32
N SER A 108 20.47 -2.77 33.13
CA SER A 108 20.19 -4.14 33.56
C SER A 108 19.02 -4.75 32.78
N GLU A 109 18.64 -4.12 31.66
CA GLU A 109 17.54 -4.54 30.78
C GLU A 109 16.19 -4.68 31.51
N LYS A 110 16.01 -3.91 32.59
CA LYS A 110 14.71 -3.77 33.23
C LYS A 110 13.91 -2.71 32.52
N VAL A 111 12.66 -3.03 32.20
CA VAL A 111 11.71 -2.11 31.57
C VAL A 111 11.45 -0.93 32.50
N LEU A 112 11.67 0.28 32.01
CA LEU A 112 11.38 1.54 32.70
C LEU A 112 10.02 2.09 32.29
N LYS A 113 9.72 1.98 30.99
CA LYS A 113 8.53 2.55 30.35
C LYS A 113 8.18 1.73 29.11
N LEU A 114 6.89 1.62 28.85
CA LEU A 114 6.33 1.11 27.62
C LEU A 114 5.46 2.22 26.99
N GLU A 115 5.60 2.44 25.69
CA GLU A 115 4.83 3.42 24.92
C GLU A 115 4.16 2.74 23.73
N THR A 116 2.88 3.02 23.54
CA THR A 116 2.09 2.59 22.38
C THR A 116 2.09 3.72 21.37
N ARG A 117 2.42 3.43 20.10
CA ARG A 117 2.50 4.44 19.04
C ARG A 117 1.24 4.47 18.16
N ASN A 118 0.41 3.44 18.22
CA ASN A 118 -0.88 3.36 17.53
C ASN A 118 -1.95 2.65 18.37
N VAL A 119 -3.18 2.64 17.89
CA VAL A 119 -4.33 2.09 18.63
C VAL A 119 -4.28 0.56 18.74
N GLU A 120 -3.69 -0.11 17.75
CA GLU A 120 -3.44 -1.55 17.75
C GLU A 120 -2.47 -1.93 18.88
N ALA A 121 -1.44 -1.11 19.13
CA ALA A 121 -0.50 -1.32 20.21
C ALA A 121 -1.17 -1.25 21.59
N GLU A 122 -2.16 -0.38 21.77
CA GLU A 122 -2.96 -0.33 23.00
C GLU A 122 -3.72 -1.63 23.23
N GLN A 123 -4.24 -2.27 22.18
CA GLN A 123 -4.93 -3.56 22.29
C GLN A 123 -3.97 -4.69 22.66
N VAL A 124 -2.77 -4.70 22.07
CA VAL A 124 -1.74 -5.70 22.37
C VAL A 124 -1.23 -5.58 23.81
N VAL A 125 -1.04 -4.36 24.30
CA VAL A 125 -0.58 -4.09 25.67
C VAL A 125 -1.69 -4.33 26.68
N GLY A 126 -2.90 -3.86 26.42
CA GLY A 126 -4.03 -3.96 27.34
C GLY A 126 -3.69 -3.48 28.75
N ASP A 127 -3.94 -4.33 29.75
CA ASP A 127 -3.70 -4.04 31.17
C ASP A 127 -2.30 -4.50 31.67
N MET A 128 -1.36 -4.80 30.77
CA MET A 128 -0.03 -5.29 31.17
C MET A 128 0.79 -4.22 31.89
N ASP A 129 1.18 -4.48 33.15
CA ASP A 129 2.20 -3.70 33.84
C ASP A 129 3.56 -4.39 33.74
N LEU A 130 4.37 -3.92 32.79
CA LEU A 130 5.71 -4.47 32.52
C LEU A 130 6.81 -3.65 33.22
N LYS A 131 6.50 -2.64 34.03
CA LYS A 131 7.53 -1.81 34.65
C LYS A 131 8.37 -2.61 35.66
N GLY A 132 9.68 -2.59 35.49
CA GLY A 132 10.66 -3.31 36.30
C GLY A 132 10.81 -4.79 35.94
N VAL A 133 10.06 -5.27 34.95
CA VAL A 133 10.17 -6.64 34.41
C VAL A 133 11.44 -6.73 33.55
N ASP A 134 12.05 -7.92 33.49
CA ASP A 134 13.17 -8.20 32.57
C ASP A 134 12.69 -8.10 31.11
N LEU A 135 13.52 -7.53 30.25
CA LEU A 135 13.19 -7.34 28.83
C LEU A 135 12.73 -8.64 28.18
N ASP A 136 13.41 -9.76 28.41
CA ASP A 136 13.07 -11.06 27.80
C ASP A 136 11.64 -11.51 28.14
N ILE A 137 11.21 -11.27 29.39
CA ILE A 137 9.85 -11.61 29.84
C ILE A 137 8.84 -10.65 29.20
N ALA A 138 9.18 -9.37 29.10
CA ALA A 138 8.34 -8.37 28.45
C ALA A 138 8.17 -8.67 26.95
N VAL A 139 9.26 -9.01 26.24
CA VAL A 139 9.23 -9.38 24.82
C VAL A 139 8.37 -10.62 24.61
N ASN A 140 8.54 -11.67 25.40
CA ASN A 140 7.70 -12.86 25.32
C ASN A 140 6.20 -12.53 25.52
N ALA A 141 5.88 -11.69 26.51
CA ALA A 141 4.51 -11.25 26.75
C ALA A 141 3.92 -10.47 25.57
N LEU A 142 4.69 -9.54 24.99
CA LEU A 142 4.27 -8.69 23.88
C LEU A 142 4.10 -9.49 22.59
N ILE A 143 5.11 -10.25 22.17
CA ILE A 143 5.04 -11.11 20.96
C ILE A 143 3.91 -12.13 21.10
N GLY A 144 3.81 -12.79 22.26
CA GLY A 144 2.71 -13.73 22.52
C GLY A 144 1.34 -13.05 22.49
N SER A 145 1.24 -11.78 22.85
CA SER A 145 0.00 -11.00 22.74
C SER A 145 -0.31 -10.62 21.29
N MET A 146 0.69 -10.22 20.50
CA MET A 146 0.53 -9.93 19.08
C MET A 146 0.03 -11.17 18.31
N VAL A 147 0.61 -12.34 18.58
CA VAL A 147 0.14 -13.62 17.99
C VAL A 147 -1.29 -13.93 18.41
N ARG A 148 -1.63 -13.82 19.70
CA ARG A 148 -2.99 -14.11 20.19
C ARG A 148 -4.05 -13.17 19.63
N ASN A 149 -3.70 -11.92 19.34
CA ASN A 149 -4.60 -10.94 18.76
C ASN A 149 -4.62 -10.99 17.22
N GLY A 150 -3.87 -11.90 16.59
CA GLY A 150 -3.87 -12.10 15.14
C GLY A 150 -3.08 -11.05 14.35
N TYR A 151 -2.23 -10.28 15.02
CA TYR A 151 -1.33 -9.34 14.33
C TYR A 151 -0.12 -10.04 13.70
N ILE A 152 0.26 -11.19 14.26
CA ILE A 152 1.29 -12.06 13.72
C ILE A 152 0.70 -13.45 13.57
N ASP A 153 0.67 -13.96 12.35
CA ASP A 153 0.17 -15.29 12.02
C ASP A 153 0.94 -15.86 10.81
N GLU A 154 0.41 -16.92 10.22
CA GLU A 154 1.02 -17.52 9.03
C GLU A 154 0.94 -16.63 7.77
N ILE A 155 0.03 -15.65 7.73
CA ILE A 155 -0.20 -14.76 6.59
C ILE A 155 0.63 -13.49 6.72
N ASN A 156 0.68 -12.90 7.91
CA ASN A 156 1.47 -11.73 8.25
C ASN A 156 2.48 -12.13 9.32
N ASN A 157 3.68 -12.54 8.91
CA ASN A 157 4.67 -13.17 9.79
C ASN A 157 5.91 -12.30 10.06
N SER A 158 5.95 -11.08 9.52
CA SER A 158 7.13 -10.21 9.58
C SER A 158 7.06 -9.20 10.72
N ILE A 159 8.20 -8.97 11.39
CA ILE A 159 8.36 -8.01 12.49
C ILE A 159 9.61 -7.18 12.26
N LEU A 160 9.51 -5.87 12.42
CA LEU A 160 10.64 -4.96 12.46
C LEU A 160 11.01 -4.63 13.91
N ILE A 161 12.27 -4.86 14.27
CA ILE A 161 12.86 -4.55 15.57
C ILE A 161 13.88 -3.43 15.39
N THR A 162 13.65 -2.28 16.02
CA THR A 162 14.59 -1.15 16.01
C THR A 162 15.17 -0.95 17.40
N VAL A 163 16.50 -0.94 17.52
CA VAL A 163 17.20 -0.69 18.80
C VAL A 163 17.94 0.65 18.75
N ASP A 164 17.48 1.63 19.53
CA ASP A 164 18.22 2.85 19.86
C ASP A 164 18.94 2.65 21.19
N SER A 165 20.27 2.74 21.18
CA SER A 165 21.09 2.56 22.38
C SER A 165 22.11 3.68 22.54
N LYS A 166 22.30 4.14 23.78
CA LYS A 166 23.39 5.08 24.11
C LYS A 166 24.80 4.51 23.88
N ASN A 167 24.91 3.19 23.74
CA ASN A 167 26.15 2.50 23.42
C ASN A 167 25.90 1.63 22.19
N ALA A 168 26.52 1.98 21.07
CA ALA A 168 26.32 1.34 19.78
C ALA A 168 26.65 -0.16 19.80
N GLU A 169 27.81 -0.56 20.34
CA GLU A 169 28.21 -1.97 20.44
C GLU A 169 27.17 -2.81 21.19
N LYS A 170 26.71 -2.31 22.34
CA LYS A 170 25.64 -2.96 23.11
C LYS A 170 24.28 -2.92 22.41
N GLY A 171 24.04 -1.92 21.58
CA GLY A 171 22.84 -1.82 20.75
C GLY A 171 22.79 -2.95 19.73
N ILE A 172 23.90 -3.20 19.05
CA ILE A 172 24.05 -4.30 18.08
C ILE A 172 23.90 -5.65 18.78
N GLU A 173 24.61 -5.88 19.89
CA GLU A 173 24.47 -7.12 20.67
C GLU A 173 23.03 -7.37 21.12
N LEU A 174 22.33 -6.32 21.55
CA LEU A 174 20.93 -6.40 21.97
C LEU A 174 20.00 -6.67 20.78
N GLN A 175 20.20 -6.00 19.66
CA GLN A 175 19.44 -6.21 18.42
C GLN A 175 19.54 -7.66 17.96
N GLU A 176 20.75 -8.21 17.84
CA GLU A 176 20.98 -9.59 17.40
C GLU A 176 20.30 -10.58 18.35
N ARG A 177 20.47 -10.40 19.66
CA ARG A 177 19.86 -11.27 20.66
C ARG A 177 18.33 -11.24 20.60
N LEU A 178 17.75 -10.06 20.42
CA LEU A 178 16.30 -9.91 20.32
C LEU A 178 15.75 -10.52 19.03
N SER A 179 16.45 -10.39 17.90
CA SER A 179 16.06 -11.06 16.65
C SER A 179 15.93 -12.57 16.87
N ASP A 180 16.99 -13.15 17.45
CA ASP A 180 17.10 -14.55 17.83
C ASP A 180 15.98 -15.02 18.78
N ASP A 181 15.71 -14.24 19.83
CA ASP A 181 14.69 -14.54 20.83
C ASP A 181 13.29 -14.49 20.21
N VAL A 182 12.99 -13.48 19.40
CA VAL A 182 11.70 -13.34 18.72
C VAL A 182 11.49 -14.47 17.71
N GLN A 183 12.51 -14.82 16.93
CA GLN A 183 12.43 -15.95 15.99
C GLN A 183 12.09 -17.26 16.71
N ARG A 184 12.77 -17.55 17.83
CA ARG A 184 12.49 -18.74 18.67
C ARG A 184 11.08 -18.71 19.25
N LEU A 185 10.60 -17.55 19.69
CA LEU A 185 9.25 -17.39 20.22
C LEU A 185 8.19 -17.66 19.15
N LEU A 186 8.34 -17.10 17.95
CA LEU A 186 7.41 -17.30 16.83
C LEU A 186 7.35 -18.77 16.41
N SER A 187 8.51 -19.44 16.28
CA SER A 187 8.55 -20.88 16.04
C SER A 187 7.85 -21.68 17.15
N GLY A 188 7.96 -21.24 18.41
CA GLY A 188 7.23 -21.82 19.53
C GLY A 188 5.70 -21.71 19.42
N PHE A 189 5.21 -20.68 18.72
CA PHE A 189 3.81 -20.51 18.35
C PHE A 189 3.43 -21.20 17.02
N SER A 190 4.34 -21.99 16.42
CA SER A 190 4.17 -22.59 15.09
C SER A 190 3.96 -21.55 13.98
N VAL A 191 4.52 -20.36 14.15
CA VAL A 191 4.62 -19.34 13.12
C VAL A 191 6.06 -19.33 12.63
N ASP A 192 6.25 -19.58 11.34
CA ASP A 192 7.55 -19.37 10.69
C ASP A 192 7.73 -17.87 10.51
N GLY A 193 8.25 -17.20 11.55
CA GLY A 193 8.40 -15.75 11.58
C GLY A 193 9.51 -15.25 10.67
N ALA A 194 9.40 -13.98 10.26
CA ALA A 194 10.49 -13.22 9.67
C ALA A 194 10.78 -11.98 10.51
N VAL A 195 12.04 -11.74 10.82
CA VAL A 195 12.48 -10.63 11.66
C VAL A 195 13.44 -9.75 10.88
N LEU A 196 13.01 -8.52 10.64
CA LEU A 196 13.85 -7.41 10.23
C LEU A 196 14.39 -6.76 11.50
N SER A 197 15.69 -6.55 11.60
CA SER A 197 16.28 -5.93 12.78
C SER A 197 17.34 -4.91 12.42
N GLN A 198 17.30 -3.76 13.10
CA GLN A 198 18.16 -2.62 12.81
C GLN A 198 18.54 -1.86 14.08
N THR A 199 19.61 -1.09 14.00
CA THR A 199 19.96 -0.07 15.01
C THR A 199 19.55 1.32 14.53
N SER A 200 19.16 2.19 15.45
CA SER A 200 18.82 3.58 15.14
C SER A 200 19.90 4.54 15.62
N ASP A 201 20.34 5.40 14.71
CA ASP A 201 21.05 6.62 15.02
C ASP A 201 20.05 7.78 14.87
N LYS A 202 19.88 8.62 15.90
CA LYS A 202 18.85 9.68 15.95
C LYS A 202 19.06 10.74 14.87
N ASP A 203 18.56 10.47 13.67
CA ASP A 203 18.66 11.33 12.51
C ASP A 203 17.41 12.21 12.39
N ALA A 204 17.60 13.50 12.14
CA ALA A 204 16.51 14.45 11.94
C ALA A 204 15.76 14.17 10.62
N HIS A 205 16.47 13.75 9.57
CA HIS A 205 15.89 13.39 8.27
C HIS A 205 14.87 12.25 8.42
N ILE A 206 15.23 11.20 9.18
CA ILE A 206 14.33 10.08 9.45
C ILE A 206 13.09 10.51 10.25
N GLN A 207 13.22 11.46 11.17
CA GLN A 207 12.05 11.98 11.90
C GLN A 207 11.13 12.78 10.99
N GLU A 208 11.69 13.60 10.08
CA GLU A 208 10.91 14.36 9.09
C GLU A 208 10.15 13.42 8.16
N LEU A 209 10.79 12.35 7.66
CA LEU A 209 10.13 11.32 6.85
C LEU A 209 9.02 10.61 7.64
N ALA A 210 9.28 10.21 8.88
CA ALA A 210 8.29 9.56 9.73
C ALA A 210 7.04 10.44 9.94
N GLU A 211 7.24 11.74 10.22
CA GLU A 211 6.16 12.71 10.37
C GLU A 211 5.41 12.95 9.04
N GLN A 212 6.15 13.10 7.93
CA GLN A 212 5.57 13.36 6.61
C GLN A 212 4.63 12.24 6.16
N TYR A 213 5.04 10.98 6.33
CA TYR A 213 4.29 9.81 5.88
C TYR A 213 3.41 9.18 6.96
N GLY A 214 3.41 9.72 8.18
CA GLY A 214 2.60 9.21 9.29
C GLY A 214 2.99 7.78 9.71
N ILE A 215 4.27 7.43 9.55
CA ILE A 215 4.83 6.13 9.91
C ILE A 215 5.78 6.25 11.11
N SER A 216 6.24 5.12 11.64
CA SER A 216 7.21 5.15 12.72
C SER A 216 8.63 5.48 12.23
N PRO A 217 9.50 6.02 13.10
CA PRO A 217 10.90 6.27 12.74
C PRO A 217 11.67 5.02 12.32
N GLY A 218 11.35 3.86 12.91
CA GLY A 218 11.97 2.58 12.55
C GLY A 218 11.64 2.19 11.11
N LYS A 219 10.35 2.18 10.76
CA LYS A 219 9.89 1.95 9.39
C LYS A 219 10.43 3.00 8.41
N ALA A 220 10.48 4.28 8.81
CA ALA A 220 11.01 5.34 7.96
C ALA A 220 12.49 5.13 7.63
N ALA A 221 13.31 4.69 8.60
CA ALA A 221 14.72 4.37 8.38
C ALA A 221 14.90 3.17 7.43
N LEU A 222 14.08 2.13 7.57
CA LEU A 222 14.09 0.98 6.68
C LEU A 222 13.80 1.38 5.23
N ILE A 223 12.77 2.21 5.02
CA ILE A 223 12.39 2.67 3.68
C ILE A 223 13.45 3.63 3.11
N ASP A 224 14.00 4.52 3.92
CA ASP A 224 15.06 5.45 3.49
C ASP A 224 16.30 4.68 2.99
N GLU A 225 16.69 3.61 3.68
CA GLU A 225 17.78 2.75 3.24
C GLU A 225 17.42 1.99 1.96
N LEU A 226 16.22 1.43 1.87
CA LEU A 226 15.74 0.73 0.69
C LEU A 226 15.75 1.62 -0.57
N VAL A 227 15.17 2.83 -0.48
CA VAL A 227 15.13 3.81 -1.58
C VAL A 227 16.53 4.35 -1.91
N THR A 228 17.43 4.42 -0.93
CA THR A 228 18.83 4.82 -1.17
C THR A 228 19.56 3.77 -2.01
N GLN A 229 19.34 2.48 -1.75
CA GLN A 229 19.97 1.38 -2.48
C GLN A 229 19.31 1.13 -3.83
N ASP A 230 18.00 1.36 -3.92
CA ASP A 230 17.23 1.23 -5.15
C ASP A 230 16.35 2.49 -5.38
N PRO A 231 16.89 3.50 -6.10
CA PRO A 231 16.18 4.75 -6.37
C PRO A 231 14.97 4.62 -7.30
N THR A 232 14.71 3.43 -7.87
CA THR A 232 13.49 3.19 -8.67
C THR A 232 12.25 3.08 -7.78
N ILE A 233 12.46 2.79 -6.50
CA ILE A 233 11.40 2.66 -5.51
C ILE A 233 10.92 4.05 -5.09
N ASP A 234 9.62 4.32 -5.28
CA ASP A 234 9.00 5.51 -4.70
C ASP A 234 8.80 5.36 -3.17
N TYR A 235 9.22 6.36 -2.42
CA TYR A 235 9.10 6.33 -0.96
C TYR A 235 7.63 6.29 -0.52
N ALA A 236 6.75 7.04 -1.18
CA ALA A 236 5.36 7.18 -0.78
C ALA A 236 4.59 5.87 -0.96
N THR A 237 4.84 5.14 -2.06
CA THR A 237 4.25 3.82 -2.30
C THR A 237 4.67 2.80 -1.25
N VAL A 238 5.96 2.72 -0.92
CA VAL A 238 6.46 1.77 0.10
C VAL A 238 6.04 2.16 1.51
N ALA A 239 5.89 3.45 1.81
CA ALA A 239 5.39 3.90 3.12
C ALA A 239 3.99 3.36 3.44
N ALA A 240 3.15 3.11 2.43
CA ALA A 240 1.82 2.54 2.58
C ALA A 240 1.81 1.01 2.81
N LEU A 241 2.91 0.31 2.51
CA LEU A 241 3.01 -1.14 2.64
C LEU A 241 3.05 -1.63 4.09
N SER A 242 2.66 -2.87 4.34
CA SER A 242 2.90 -3.51 5.64
C SER A 242 4.39 -3.86 5.83
N ILE A 243 4.83 -4.09 7.07
CA ILE A 243 6.20 -4.60 7.31
C ILE A 243 6.44 -5.93 6.58
N ASN A 244 5.40 -6.75 6.45
CA ASN A 244 5.48 -8.01 5.70
C ASN A 244 5.71 -7.79 4.21
N ASP A 245 5.01 -6.83 3.60
CA ASP A 245 5.16 -6.53 2.17
C ASP A 245 6.49 -5.84 1.88
N ILE A 246 6.97 -4.98 2.77
CA ILE A 246 8.33 -4.41 2.66
C ILE A 246 9.37 -5.53 2.74
N ASN A 247 9.18 -6.53 3.61
CA ASN A 247 10.09 -7.65 3.70
C ASN A 247 10.08 -8.52 2.43
N LEU A 248 8.90 -8.74 1.83
CA LEU A 248 8.80 -9.40 0.52
C LEU A 248 9.47 -8.59 -0.60
N LEU A 249 9.35 -7.27 -0.57
CA LEU A 249 10.04 -6.37 -1.50
C LEU A 249 11.57 -6.48 -1.36
N ILE A 250 12.08 -6.54 -0.13
CA ILE A 250 13.51 -6.77 0.14
C ILE A 250 13.96 -8.13 -0.40
N ASP A 251 13.17 -9.19 -0.19
CA ASP A 251 13.46 -10.54 -0.71
C ASP A 251 13.45 -10.58 -2.25
N ALA A 252 12.57 -9.81 -2.89
CA ALA A 252 12.45 -9.69 -4.34
C ALA A 252 13.63 -8.92 -4.97
N ARG A 253 13.84 -7.67 -4.54
CA ARG A 253 14.85 -6.77 -5.10
C ARG A 253 16.28 -7.10 -4.63
N LYS A 254 16.43 -7.83 -3.52
CA LYS A 254 17.72 -8.19 -2.89
C LYS A 254 18.71 -7.02 -2.78
N PRO A 255 18.28 -5.85 -2.26
CA PRO A 255 19.17 -4.71 -2.09
C PRO A 255 20.29 -5.03 -1.08
N GLU A 256 21.45 -4.41 -1.25
CA GLU A 256 22.52 -4.49 -0.25
C GLU A 256 22.21 -3.55 0.93
N LEU A 257 21.52 -4.07 1.95
CA LEU A 257 21.23 -3.33 3.19
C LEU A 257 22.40 -3.44 4.17
N ASP A 258 22.89 -2.30 4.65
CA ASP A 258 24.02 -2.19 5.59
C ASP A 258 23.57 -2.28 7.05
N ARG A 259 22.41 -1.68 7.39
CA ARG A 259 21.95 -1.51 8.78
C ARG A 259 20.81 -2.42 9.17
N VAL A 260 20.22 -3.11 8.20
CA VAL A 260 19.08 -4.01 8.39
C VAL A 260 19.55 -5.45 8.23
N LYS A 261 19.25 -6.28 9.21
CA LYS A 261 19.43 -7.73 9.15
C LYS A 261 18.08 -8.41 8.98
N THR A 262 18.04 -9.42 8.12
CA THR A 262 16.85 -10.21 7.81
C THR A 262 17.05 -11.65 8.28
N ASP A 263 16.20 -12.11 9.20
CA ASP A 263 16.18 -13.50 9.69
C ASP A 263 14.82 -14.14 9.38
N GLY A 264 14.79 -15.33 8.79
CA GLY A 264 13.55 -15.99 8.37
C GLY A 264 13.09 -15.61 6.95
N THR A 265 11.81 -15.78 6.64
CA THR A 265 11.26 -15.53 5.30
C THR A 265 9.86 -14.95 5.40
N ALA A 266 9.62 -13.83 4.72
CA ALA A 266 8.32 -13.18 4.73
C ALA A 266 7.23 -14.07 4.11
N SER A 267 6.01 -13.99 4.62
CA SER A 267 4.90 -14.80 4.13
C SER A 267 4.25 -14.13 2.92
N SER A 268 4.21 -14.83 1.80
CA SER A 268 3.45 -14.44 0.61
C SER A 268 2.03 -15.03 0.59
N LYS A 269 1.56 -15.65 1.69
CA LYS A 269 0.24 -16.33 1.74
C LYS A 269 -0.96 -15.39 1.58
N ALA A 270 -0.75 -14.08 1.72
CA ALA A 270 -1.78 -13.08 1.43
C ALA A 270 -2.06 -12.91 -0.08
N TYR A 271 -1.16 -13.42 -0.93
CA TYR A 271 -1.20 -13.31 -2.39
C TYR A 271 -1.76 -14.57 -3.04
N ILE A 272 -2.16 -14.45 -4.31
CA ILE A 272 -2.73 -15.54 -5.11
C ILE A 272 -1.79 -16.73 -5.24
N GLY A 273 -0.48 -16.49 -5.09
CA GLY A 273 0.56 -17.50 -5.22
C GLY A 273 0.95 -17.78 -6.67
N VAL A 274 2.20 -18.20 -6.84
CA VAL A 274 2.85 -18.52 -8.13
C VAL A 274 2.02 -19.47 -8.99
N GLU A 275 1.45 -20.53 -8.40
CA GLU A 275 0.67 -21.51 -9.16
C GLU A 275 -0.62 -20.92 -9.73
N ARG A 276 -1.29 -20.05 -8.97
CA ARG A 276 -2.50 -19.38 -9.45
C ARG A 276 -2.16 -18.35 -10.55
N ALA A 277 -1.05 -17.64 -10.40
CA ALA A 277 -0.55 -16.71 -11.42
C ALA A 277 -0.23 -17.44 -12.74
N LYS A 278 0.48 -18.58 -12.67
CA LYS A 278 0.72 -19.47 -13.82
C LYS A 278 -0.58 -19.92 -14.48
N GLU A 279 -1.56 -20.38 -13.71
CA GLU A 279 -2.86 -20.78 -14.24
C GLU A 279 -3.64 -19.64 -14.92
N ILE A 280 -3.43 -18.39 -14.48
CA ILE A 280 -4.02 -17.20 -15.11
C ILE A 280 -3.29 -16.93 -16.43
N ALA A 281 -1.97 -16.83 -16.40
CA ALA A 281 -1.13 -16.58 -17.57
C ALA A 281 -1.33 -17.64 -18.66
N PHE A 282 -1.29 -18.94 -18.32
CA PHE A 282 -1.37 -20.02 -19.32
C PHE A 282 -2.77 -20.18 -19.91
N ARG A 283 -3.80 -19.85 -19.13
CA ARG A 283 -5.18 -19.82 -19.63
C ARG A 283 -5.39 -18.63 -20.55
N HIS A 284 -4.90 -17.47 -20.15
CA HIS A 284 -4.93 -16.27 -21.00
C HIS A 284 -4.15 -16.54 -22.29
N ALA A 285 -2.86 -16.89 -22.16
CA ALA A 285 -2.13 -17.97 -22.82
C ALA A 285 -2.76 -18.66 -24.04
N GLY A 286 -3.83 -19.41 -23.77
CA GLY A 286 -4.29 -20.49 -24.64
C GLY A 286 -3.25 -21.60 -24.82
N VAL A 287 -2.29 -21.72 -23.90
CA VAL A 287 -1.18 -22.69 -23.97
C VAL A 287 -1.36 -23.79 -22.94
N ASN A 288 -0.82 -24.97 -23.23
CA ASN A 288 -0.79 -26.06 -22.26
C ASN A 288 0.51 -25.98 -21.45
N ALA A 289 0.42 -26.23 -20.14
CA ALA A 289 1.57 -26.23 -19.24
C ALA A 289 2.68 -27.20 -19.69
N ASP A 290 2.32 -28.30 -20.37
CA ASP A 290 3.28 -29.29 -20.89
C ASP A 290 4.18 -28.75 -22.02
N ASP A 291 3.74 -27.70 -22.71
CA ASP A 291 4.45 -27.09 -23.85
C ASP A 291 5.41 -25.97 -23.43
N ILE A 292 5.37 -25.58 -22.15
CA ILE A 292 6.11 -24.44 -21.62
C ILE A 292 7.60 -24.76 -21.42
N ARG A 293 8.43 -23.81 -21.82
CA ARG A 293 9.89 -23.78 -21.68
C ARG A 293 10.30 -22.46 -21.05
N GLU A 294 11.48 -22.44 -20.43
CA GLU A 294 12.08 -21.20 -19.88
C GLU A 294 11.08 -20.39 -19.04
N LEU A 295 10.36 -21.07 -18.13
CA LEU A 295 9.40 -20.41 -17.24
C LEU A 295 10.16 -19.75 -16.09
N GLU A 296 10.12 -18.44 -16.06
CA GLU A 296 10.52 -17.58 -14.96
C GLU A 296 9.26 -16.99 -14.33
N VAL A 297 9.22 -16.97 -12.99
CA VAL A 297 8.14 -16.31 -12.25
C VAL A 297 8.77 -15.59 -11.09
N GLU A 298 8.70 -14.27 -11.12
CA GLU A 298 9.20 -13.40 -10.07
C GLU A 298 8.04 -12.69 -9.38
N LEU A 299 8.21 -12.39 -8.09
CA LEU A 299 7.31 -11.49 -7.39
C LEU A 299 8.00 -10.14 -7.39
N ASP A 300 7.45 -9.15 -8.08
CA ASP A 300 7.98 -7.81 -8.16
C ASP A 300 7.04 -6.77 -7.52
N PHE A 301 7.52 -5.54 -7.46
CA PHE A 301 6.78 -4.38 -6.99
C PHE A 301 6.92 -3.22 -7.97
N ASP A 302 5.78 -2.82 -8.53
CA ASP A 302 5.69 -1.69 -9.43
C ASP A 302 4.41 -0.88 -9.13
N ASP A 303 4.48 0.44 -9.32
CA ASP A 303 3.36 1.38 -9.12
C ASP A 303 2.58 1.20 -7.80
N GLY A 304 3.29 0.82 -6.74
CA GLY A 304 2.69 0.63 -5.41
C GLY A 304 1.96 -0.69 -5.22
N LYS A 305 2.14 -1.67 -6.11
CA LYS A 305 1.50 -2.98 -6.06
C LYS A 305 2.53 -4.09 -6.15
N MET A 306 2.31 -5.14 -5.37
CA MET A 306 3.01 -6.41 -5.59
C MET A 306 2.39 -7.10 -6.81
N LEU A 307 3.22 -7.55 -7.75
CA LEU A 307 2.82 -8.24 -8.97
C LEU A 307 3.65 -9.49 -9.19
N TYR A 308 3.08 -10.51 -9.82
CA TYR A 308 3.83 -11.62 -10.36
C TYR A 308 4.19 -11.30 -11.80
N GLU A 309 5.48 -11.26 -12.09
CA GLU A 309 6.02 -11.21 -13.44
C GLU A 309 6.26 -12.64 -13.91
N LEU A 310 5.70 -13.02 -15.06
CA LEU A 310 5.89 -14.35 -15.64
C LEU A 310 6.44 -14.22 -17.05
N GLU A 311 7.64 -14.74 -17.25
CA GLU A 311 8.22 -14.94 -18.57
C GLU A 311 8.20 -16.43 -18.91
N PHE A 312 7.69 -16.79 -20.09
CA PHE A 312 7.78 -18.18 -20.55
C PHE A 312 7.76 -18.32 -22.06
N LYS A 313 8.35 -19.43 -22.55
CA LYS A 313 8.40 -19.75 -23.97
C LYS A 313 7.50 -20.92 -24.34
N VAL A 314 6.78 -20.76 -25.43
CA VAL A 314 6.06 -21.84 -26.11
C VAL A 314 6.43 -21.80 -27.59
N GLN A 315 7.12 -22.85 -28.04
CA GLN A 315 7.70 -22.95 -29.38
C GLN A 315 8.73 -21.81 -29.61
N ASN A 316 8.47 -20.91 -30.56
CA ASN A 316 9.32 -19.76 -30.90
C ASN A 316 8.70 -18.44 -30.42
N ARG A 317 7.76 -18.50 -29.47
CA ARG A 317 7.15 -17.34 -28.84
C ARG A 317 7.53 -17.31 -27.38
N GLU A 318 7.87 -16.12 -26.92
CA GLU A 318 8.11 -15.68 -25.56
C GLU A 318 6.86 -14.93 -25.13
N PHE A 319 6.49 -15.07 -23.86
CA PHE A 319 5.29 -14.52 -23.28
C PHE A 319 5.70 -13.87 -21.99
N GLU A 320 5.35 -12.60 -21.83
CA GLU A 320 5.55 -11.84 -20.60
C GLU A 320 4.19 -11.46 -20.01
N TYR A 321 4.07 -11.47 -18.70
CA TYR A 321 2.83 -11.17 -17.97
C TYR A 321 3.14 -10.49 -16.65
N ASP A 322 2.50 -9.35 -16.42
CA ASP A 322 2.38 -8.77 -15.07
C ASP A 322 0.99 -9.06 -14.52
N ILE A 323 0.94 -9.72 -13.38
CA ILE A 323 -0.32 -10.13 -12.74
C ILE A 323 -0.36 -9.59 -11.33
N ASP A 324 -1.36 -8.77 -10.99
CA ASP A 324 -1.56 -8.24 -9.64
C ASP A 324 -1.58 -9.40 -8.62
N ALA A 325 -0.63 -9.39 -7.68
CA ALA A 325 -0.37 -10.53 -6.81
C ALA A 325 -1.53 -10.81 -5.85
N LYS A 326 -2.44 -9.85 -5.65
CA LYS A 326 -3.55 -9.98 -4.68
C LYS A 326 -4.85 -10.41 -5.34
N SER A 327 -5.15 -9.87 -6.51
CA SER A 327 -6.41 -10.09 -7.24
C SER A 327 -6.30 -11.10 -8.37
N GLY A 328 -5.11 -11.25 -8.97
CA GLY A 328 -4.91 -12.01 -10.19
C GLY A 328 -5.37 -11.31 -11.47
N GLU A 329 -5.60 -9.99 -11.41
CA GLU A 329 -5.80 -9.16 -12.60
C GLU A 329 -4.53 -9.15 -13.45
N ILE A 330 -4.66 -9.36 -14.77
CA ILE A 330 -3.54 -9.21 -15.70
C ILE A 330 -3.40 -7.72 -15.97
N LEU A 331 -2.28 -7.14 -15.53
CA LEU A 331 -1.96 -5.72 -15.65
C LEU A 331 -1.30 -5.42 -16.98
N LYS A 332 -0.39 -6.31 -17.42
CA LYS A 332 0.37 -6.20 -18.67
C LYS A 332 0.55 -7.59 -19.28
N TYR A 333 0.62 -7.68 -20.60
CA TYR A 333 1.13 -8.87 -21.25
C TYR A 333 1.75 -8.56 -22.61
N GLU A 334 2.84 -9.25 -22.93
CA GLU A 334 3.53 -9.14 -24.22
C GLU A 334 3.78 -10.54 -24.80
N VAL A 335 3.90 -10.63 -26.13
CA VAL A 335 4.21 -11.88 -26.81
C VAL A 335 5.26 -11.66 -27.89
N ASP A 336 6.51 -11.93 -27.55
CA ASP A 336 7.62 -11.76 -28.45
C ASP A 336 7.94 -13.02 -29.25
N GLY A 337 8.29 -12.86 -30.51
CA GLY A 337 8.80 -13.95 -31.35
C GLY A 337 8.11 -14.09 -32.70
N ARG A 338 8.90 -14.49 -33.71
CA ARG A 338 8.43 -14.63 -35.09
C ARG A 338 7.35 -15.70 -35.19
N ALA A 339 6.13 -15.29 -35.51
CA ALA A 339 4.99 -16.15 -35.79
C ALA A 339 5.34 -17.19 -36.88
N GLY A 340 5.61 -18.42 -36.46
CA GLY A 340 5.20 -19.57 -37.24
C GLY A 340 3.68 -19.63 -37.18
N GLN A 341 3.02 -19.34 -38.30
CA GLN A 341 1.56 -19.38 -38.45
C GLN A 341 0.87 -20.48 -37.62
N GLY A 342 -0.06 -20.10 -36.74
CA GLY A 342 -1.16 -20.97 -36.33
C GLY A 342 -1.63 -20.87 -34.88
N GLY A 343 -2.78 -20.22 -34.67
CA GLY A 343 -3.85 -20.80 -33.84
C GLY A 343 -4.18 -20.14 -32.49
N GLN A 344 -5.10 -19.17 -32.55
CA GLN A 344 -6.27 -18.90 -31.67
C GLN A 344 -6.28 -19.29 -30.18
N ARG A 345 -6.44 -18.27 -29.34
CA ARG A 345 -7.05 -18.30 -27.98
C ARG A 345 -8.57 -18.06 -28.05
N PRO A 346 -9.36 -18.54 -27.08
CA PRO A 346 -10.67 -17.96 -26.78
C PRO A 346 -10.68 -17.27 -25.40
N SER A 347 -10.98 -15.97 -25.38
CA SER A 347 -11.65 -15.29 -24.27
C SER A 347 -13.10 -15.02 -24.67
N THR A 348 -14.02 -14.87 -23.72
CA THR A 348 -15.34 -14.32 -24.01
C THR A 348 -15.61 -13.19 -23.05
N GLU A 349 -15.30 -11.96 -23.48
CA GLU A 349 -16.21 -10.79 -23.48
C GLU A 349 -15.62 -9.63 -24.32
N TYR A 350 -14.31 -9.64 -24.60
CA TYR A 350 -13.69 -8.81 -25.63
C TYR A 350 -13.47 -9.61 -26.92
N ILE A 351 -13.40 -8.93 -28.05
CA ILE A 351 -13.10 -9.56 -29.34
C ILE A 351 -11.70 -10.21 -29.31
N GLY A 352 -10.79 -9.75 -28.45
CA GLY A 352 -9.41 -10.25 -28.36
C GLY A 352 -8.49 -9.60 -29.38
N LEU A 353 -7.23 -9.35 -28.99
CA LEU A 353 -6.22 -8.67 -29.81
C LEU A 353 -6.11 -9.23 -31.24
N SER A 354 -6.05 -10.56 -31.36
CA SER A 354 -6.00 -11.22 -32.67
C SER A 354 -7.20 -10.93 -33.58
N ASN A 355 -8.40 -10.69 -33.03
CA ASN A 355 -9.54 -10.30 -33.85
C ASN A 355 -9.50 -8.81 -34.19
N ALA A 356 -8.89 -7.96 -33.35
CA ALA A 356 -8.66 -6.55 -33.65
C ALA A 356 -7.64 -6.38 -34.77
N GLU A 357 -6.52 -7.11 -34.73
CA GLU A 357 -5.55 -7.20 -35.83
C GLU A 357 -6.21 -7.60 -37.16
N ASP A 358 -7.05 -8.64 -37.16
CA ASP A 358 -7.76 -9.11 -38.36
C ASP A 358 -8.77 -8.06 -38.88
N ILE A 359 -9.33 -7.23 -38.01
CA ILE A 359 -10.21 -6.11 -38.38
C ILE A 359 -9.39 -4.99 -39.03
N ALA A 360 -8.25 -4.61 -38.44
CA ALA A 360 -7.33 -3.59 -38.95
C ALA A 360 -6.81 -3.95 -40.35
N PHE A 361 -6.27 -5.16 -40.54
CA PHE A 361 -5.73 -5.60 -41.84
C PHE A 361 -6.79 -5.67 -42.93
N LYS A 362 -7.99 -6.14 -42.57
CA LYS A 362 -9.10 -6.22 -43.50
C LYS A 362 -9.59 -4.83 -43.92
N HIS A 363 -9.57 -3.87 -43.00
CA HIS A 363 -9.91 -2.48 -43.29
C HIS A 363 -8.86 -1.83 -44.20
N ALA A 364 -7.58 -2.00 -43.89
CA ALA A 364 -6.46 -1.53 -44.70
C ALA A 364 -6.35 -2.19 -46.09
N GLY A 365 -7.09 -3.29 -46.34
CA GLY A 365 -7.05 -4.00 -47.62
C GLY A 365 -5.75 -4.77 -47.85
N VAL A 366 -5.00 -5.05 -46.78
CA VAL A 366 -3.70 -5.72 -46.82
C VAL A 366 -3.80 -7.15 -46.29
N SER A 367 -2.92 -8.03 -46.77
CA SER A 367 -2.79 -9.36 -46.19
C SER A 367 -1.70 -9.40 -45.13
N ARG A 368 -1.90 -10.16 -44.04
CA ARG A 368 -0.97 -10.27 -42.90
C ARG A 368 0.50 -10.59 -43.25
N ASN A 369 0.77 -11.15 -44.43
CA ASN A 369 2.13 -11.40 -44.92
C ASN A 369 2.83 -10.16 -45.51
N GLN A 370 2.11 -9.05 -45.69
CA GLN A 370 2.63 -7.76 -46.13
C GLN A 370 2.99 -6.85 -44.94
N VAL A 371 2.46 -7.17 -43.75
CA VAL A 371 2.56 -6.44 -42.49
C VAL A 371 3.96 -6.59 -41.89
N ARG A 372 4.54 -5.48 -41.44
CA ARG A 372 5.77 -5.37 -40.65
C ARG A 372 5.52 -4.49 -39.42
N ASP A 373 6.44 -4.56 -38.46
CA ASP A 373 6.46 -3.70 -37.26
C ASP A 373 5.08 -3.58 -36.59
N LEU A 374 4.44 -4.75 -36.40
CA LEU A 374 3.11 -4.86 -35.80
C LEU A 374 3.23 -4.71 -34.29
N ASP A 375 2.65 -3.65 -33.74
CA ASP A 375 2.42 -3.44 -32.32
C ASP A 375 0.92 -3.41 -32.03
N SER A 376 0.48 -3.95 -30.90
CA SER A 376 -0.95 -3.95 -30.58
C SER A 376 -1.24 -4.08 -29.09
N GLU A 377 -1.85 -3.05 -28.53
CA GLU A 377 -2.12 -2.93 -27.10
C GLU A 377 -3.62 -2.84 -26.81
N LEU A 378 -4.04 -3.17 -25.58
CA LEU A 378 -5.42 -2.97 -25.15
C LEU A 378 -5.47 -1.67 -24.34
N GLU A 379 -5.93 -0.62 -24.98
CA GLU A 379 -6.01 0.70 -24.39
C GLU A 379 -7.36 1.00 -23.73
N ARG A 380 -7.31 1.94 -22.78
CA ARG A 380 -8.48 2.37 -22.03
C ARG A 380 -8.45 3.87 -21.79
N ASP A 381 -9.12 4.60 -22.69
CA ASP A 381 -9.39 6.02 -22.50
C ASP A 381 -10.86 6.30 -22.15
N ASP A 382 -11.08 7.18 -21.17
CA ASP A 382 -12.39 7.67 -20.71
C ASP A 382 -13.48 6.59 -20.52
N GLY A 383 -13.07 5.40 -20.07
CA GLY A 383 -13.97 4.28 -19.77
C GLY A 383 -14.43 3.48 -21.01
N LYS A 384 -13.96 3.83 -22.20
CA LYS A 384 -13.98 2.94 -23.36
C LYS A 384 -12.75 2.05 -23.32
N VAL A 385 -12.88 0.86 -23.88
CA VAL A 385 -11.77 -0.08 -24.00
C VAL A 385 -11.63 -0.37 -25.48
N TYR A 386 -10.44 -0.20 -26.01
CA TYR A 386 -10.14 -0.43 -27.41
C TYR A 386 -8.79 -1.12 -27.54
N TYR A 387 -8.54 -1.62 -28.74
CA TYR A 387 -7.26 -2.17 -29.13
C TYR A 387 -6.61 -1.15 -30.03
N GLU A 388 -5.43 -0.67 -29.66
CA GLU A 388 -4.54 0.08 -30.55
C GLU A 388 -3.79 -0.97 -31.39
N VAL A 389 -3.71 -0.78 -32.70
CA VAL A 389 -3.11 -1.72 -33.66
C VAL A 389 -2.31 -0.95 -34.70
N ASP A 390 -1.00 -0.98 -34.52
CA ASP A 390 -0.02 -0.26 -35.34
C ASP A 390 0.73 -1.24 -36.22
N PHE A 391 0.88 -0.92 -37.51
CA PHE A 391 1.67 -1.75 -38.40
C PHE A 391 2.08 -1.05 -39.70
N GLU A 392 3.07 -1.61 -40.36
CA GLU A 392 3.59 -1.08 -41.63
C GLU A 392 3.33 -2.02 -42.82
N VAL A 393 3.04 -1.45 -43.99
CA VAL A 393 3.05 -2.17 -45.28
C VAL A 393 3.77 -1.35 -46.35
N GLY A 394 5.01 -1.73 -46.67
CA GLY A 394 5.81 -1.00 -47.65
C GLY A 394 6.48 0.20 -47.01
N ASN A 395 6.08 1.41 -47.40
CA ASN A 395 6.45 2.69 -46.80
C ASN A 395 5.19 3.36 -46.23
N THR A 396 4.28 2.57 -45.67
CA THR A 396 2.99 3.07 -45.21
C THR A 396 2.77 2.55 -43.81
N GLU A 397 2.61 3.46 -42.87
CA GLU A 397 2.29 3.19 -41.48
C GLU A 397 0.77 3.26 -41.30
N TYR A 398 0.24 2.40 -40.45
CA TYR A 398 -1.18 2.26 -40.19
C TYR A 398 -1.38 2.14 -38.69
N GLU A 399 -2.19 3.02 -38.11
CA GLU A 399 -2.58 3.01 -36.70
C GLU A 399 -4.10 2.86 -36.61
N TYR A 400 -4.59 2.06 -35.66
CA TYR A 400 -6.01 1.73 -35.55
C TYR A 400 -6.43 1.58 -34.09
N ASP A 401 -7.44 2.36 -33.69
CA ASP A 401 -8.17 2.11 -32.46
C ASP A 401 -9.42 1.28 -32.72
N ILE A 402 -9.58 0.14 -32.05
CA ILE A 402 -10.66 -0.82 -32.30
C ILE A 402 -11.36 -1.19 -31.01
N ASP A 403 -12.63 -0.81 -30.87
CA ASP A 403 -13.46 -1.09 -29.69
C ASP A 403 -13.35 -2.56 -29.26
N ALA A 404 -12.87 -2.77 -28.04
CA ALA A 404 -12.44 -4.08 -27.58
C ALA A 404 -13.61 -5.05 -27.37
N VAL A 405 -14.84 -4.54 -27.23
CA VAL A 405 -16.04 -5.37 -27.01
C VAL A 405 -16.72 -5.70 -28.34
N THR A 406 -16.77 -4.73 -29.25
CA THR A 406 -17.61 -4.80 -30.45
C THR A 406 -16.84 -5.01 -31.74
N GLY A 407 -15.53 -4.75 -31.75
CA GLY A 407 -14.70 -4.76 -32.95
C GLY A 407 -15.01 -3.65 -33.94
N ARG A 408 -15.58 -2.55 -33.45
CA ARG A 408 -15.79 -1.35 -34.26
C ARG A 408 -14.50 -0.54 -34.28
N ILE A 409 -14.03 -0.16 -35.46
CA ILE A 409 -12.93 0.81 -35.60
C ILE A 409 -13.43 2.16 -35.04
N LEU A 410 -12.75 2.64 -34.02
CA LEU A 410 -12.97 3.90 -33.33
C LEU A 410 -12.21 5.03 -34.01
N ASP A 411 -10.95 4.77 -34.36
CA ASP A 411 -10.08 5.71 -35.06
C ASP A 411 -9.09 4.96 -35.97
N TYR A 412 -8.54 5.65 -36.96
CA TYR A 412 -7.41 5.15 -37.74
C TYR A 412 -6.62 6.25 -38.45
N GLU A 413 -5.30 6.12 -38.46
CA GLU A 413 -4.37 6.97 -39.21
C GLU A 413 -3.61 6.14 -40.26
N ILE A 414 -3.34 6.72 -41.43
CA ILE A 414 -2.59 6.06 -42.51
C ILE A 414 -1.60 7.06 -43.09
N ASP A 415 -0.33 6.87 -42.75
CA ASP A 415 0.76 7.74 -43.15
C ASP A 415 1.62 7.07 -44.23
N HIS A 416 2.01 7.83 -45.26
CA HIS A 416 2.96 7.37 -46.27
C HIS A 416 4.31 8.04 -46.03
N ASP A 417 5.32 7.22 -45.74
CA ASP A 417 6.73 7.59 -45.76
C ASP A 417 7.19 7.77 -47.22
N ASP A 418 6.74 8.87 -47.82
CA ASP A 418 7.32 9.42 -49.03
C ASP A 418 8.19 10.63 -48.62
N ASP A 419 9.52 10.40 -48.63
CA ASP A 419 10.52 11.46 -48.78
C ASP A 419 10.20 12.24 -50.07
N ASP A 420 9.37 13.28 -50.01
CA ASP A 420 9.38 14.42 -50.94
C ASP A 420 8.80 15.67 -50.25
N ASP A 421 9.70 16.65 -50.08
CA ASP A 421 9.49 18.01 -49.56
C ASP A 421 8.19 18.70 -50.03
N ASP A 422 7.42 19.31 -49.13
CA ASP A 422 7.14 20.76 -49.15
C ASP A 422 6.24 21.22 -47.97
N ASP A 423 6.88 21.90 -47.02
CA ASP A 423 6.43 23.08 -46.27
C ASP A 423 4.93 23.23 -45.90
N ARG A 424 4.60 23.09 -44.60
CA ARG A 424 4.19 24.23 -43.75
C ARG A 424 4.00 23.89 -42.27
N ASP A 425 5.01 24.30 -41.52
CA ASP A 425 4.95 25.22 -40.37
C ASP A 425 3.98 24.91 -39.20
N ASP A 426 4.61 24.33 -38.18
CA ASP A 426 4.71 24.86 -36.82
C ASP A 426 3.78 24.33 -35.72
N SER A 427 4.51 23.81 -34.73
CA SER A 427 4.32 23.97 -33.31
C SER A 427 3.28 23.12 -32.58
N ARG A 428 3.84 22.01 -32.08
CA ARG A 428 4.21 21.88 -30.67
C ARG A 428 3.08 22.03 -29.65
N ASN A 429 2.88 20.89 -29.02
CA ASN A 429 3.27 20.68 -27.63
C ASN A 429 2.29 21.22 -26.57
N THR A 430 1.92 20.31 -25.69
CA THR A 430 2.13 20.41 -24.24
C THR A 430 0.87 19.97 -23.50
N THR A 431 0.86 18.69 -23.18
CA THR A 431 0.47 18.17 -21.88
C THR A 431 0.78 19.15 -20.76
N SER A 432 -0.22 19.58 -20.00
CA SER A 432 -0.01 20.08 -18.64
C SER A 432 -1.24 19.82 -17.79
N THR A 433 -1.18 18.65 -17.17
CA THR A 433 -1.67 18.31 -15.83
C THR A 433 -1.82 19.52 -14.90
N THR A 434 -2.93 19.58 -14.16
CA THR A 434 -3.03 19.43 -12.69
C THR A 434 -4.15 20.32 -12.11
N ARG A 435 -5.13 19.70 -11.43
CA ARG A 435 -5.44 19.86 -9.98
C ARG A 435 -6.91 19.57 -9.66
N ARG A 436 -7.08 18.52 -8.86
CA ARG A 436 -8.31 18.12 -8.17
C ARG A 436 -8.59 19.07 -6.98
N ALA A 437 -9.83 19.54 -6.86
CA ALA A 437 -10.47 19.81 -5.58
C ALA A 437 -12.01 19.76 -5.74
N GLU A 438 -12.64 18.92 -4.92
CA GLU A 438 -14.06 18.60 -4.93
C GLU A 438 -14.97 19.78 -4.58
N GLN A 439 -16.04 20.00 -5.36
CA GLN A 439 -17.38 20.32 -4.84
C GLN A 439 -18.47 20.26 -5.93
N THR A 440 -19.35 19.25 -5.81
CA THR A 440 -20.70 19.13 -6.42
C THR A 440 -20.84 19.42 -7.92
N SER A 441 -20.76 18.39 -8.76
CA SER A 441 -21.00 18.54 -10.20
C SER A 441 -22.05 17.56 -10.70
N ARG A 442 -23.10 18.11 -11.33
CA ARG A 442 -23.92 17.36 -12.29
C ARG A 442 -22.98 16.86 -13.39
N THR A 443 -23.12 15.61 -13.81
CA THR A 443 -22.32 15.04 -14.91
C THR A 443 -22.90 15.49 -16.25
N THR A 444 -22.06 15.95 -17.17
CA THR A 444 -22.44 16.26 -18.56
C THR A 444 -22.66 14.96 -19.35
N MET A 445 -23.48 15.02 -20.40
CA MET A 445 -23.67 13.94 -21.37
C MET A 445 -22.41 13.77 -22.23
N SER A 446 -22.29 12.64 -22.93
CA SER A 446 -21.12 12.40 -23.80
C SER A 446 -21.21 13.18 -25.12
N ARG A 447 -20.05 13.54 -25.68
CA ARG A 447 -19.87 14.15 -27.01
C ARG A 447 -20.65 13.40 -28.10
N ALA A 448 -20.49 12.07 -28.17
CA ALA A 448 -21.24 11.23 -29.11
C ALA A 448 -22.77 11.31 -28.96
N SER A 449 -23.28 11.54 -27.74
CA SER A 449 -24.73 11.73 -27.54
C SER A 449 -25.21 13.09 -28.04
N ALA A 450 -24.35 14.12 -28.02
CA ALA A 450 -24.65 15.44 -28.56
C ALA A 450 -24.57 15.42 -30.09
N GLU A 451 -23.56 14.78 -30.68
CA GLU A 451 -23.44 14.53 -32.13
C GLU A 451 -24.68 13.80 -32.68
N ASP A 452 -25.12 12.72 -32.00
CA ASP A 452 -26.33 11.99 -32.41
C ASP A 452 -27.59 12.85 -32.34
N ILE A 453 -27.67 13.81 -31.42
CA ILE A 453 -28.77 14.78 -31.36
C ILE A 453 -28.70 15.75 -32.53
N ALA A 454 -27.51 16.26 -32.86
CA ALA A 454 -27.26 17.15 -34.00
C ALA A 454 -27.61 16.45 -35.32
N PHE A 455 -27.08 15.25 -35.58
CA PHE A 455 -27.36 14.50 -36.82
C PHE A 455 -28.83 14.13 -36.96
N LYS A 456 -29.46 13.71 -35.86
CA LYS A 456 -30.88 13.39 -35.86
C LYS A 456 -31.76 14.62 -36.08
N HIS A 457 -31.35 15.78 -35.56
CA HIS A 457 -32.04 17.04 -35.79
C HIS A 457 -31.87 17.52 -37.24
N ALA A 458 -30.65 17.42 -37.78
CA ALA A 458 -30.31 17.71 -39.17
C ALA A 458 -30.95 16.70 -40.15
N GLY A 459 -31.39 15.53 -39.67
CA GLY A 459 -32.02 14.49 -40.49
C GLY A 459 -31.01 13.74 -41.38
N VAL A 460 -29.73 13.76 -41.01
CA VAL A 460 -28.62 13.15 -41.73
C VAL A 460 -28.16 11.88 -41.02
N SER A 461 -27.53 10.98 -41.76
CA SER A 461 -26.87 9.81 -41.16
C SER A 461 -25.38 10.08 -40.98
N ARG A 462 -24.78 9.52 -39.92
CA ARG A 462 -23.34 9.70 -39.60
C ARG A 462 -22.41 9.36 -40.77
N SER A 463 -22.78 8.41 -41.64
CA SER A 463 -21.99 8.05 -42.84
C SER A 463 -21.97 9.13 -43.93
N GLN A 464 -22.77 10.18 -43.80
CA GLN A 464 -22.80 11.32 -44.72
C GLN A 464 -22.01 12.52 -44.20
N VAL A 465 -21.56 12.46 -42.95
CA VAL A 465 -20.90 13.54 -42.22
C VAL A 465 -19.41 13.58 -42.57
N ARG A 466 -18.90 14.78 -42.84
CA ARG A 466 -17.50 15.12 -43.04
C ARG A 466 -17.12 16.28 -42.14
N ASP A 467 -15.82 16.48 -41.94
CA ASP A 467 -15.26 17.62 -41.21
C ASP A 467 -15.96 17.88 -39.87
N LEU A 468 -16.23 16.78 -39.13
CA LEU A 468 -16.92 16.83 -37.85
C LEU A 468 -15.98 17.35 -36.77
N ASP A 469 -16.24 18.56 -36.31
CA ASP A 469 -15.66 19.11 -35.10
C ASP A 469 -16.68 19.16 -33.97
N THR A 470 -16.23 18.99 -32.73
CA THR A 470 -17.10 19.14 -31.57
C THR A 470 -16.30 19.52 -30.34
N GLU A 471 -16.58 20.71 -29.82
CA GLU A 471 -15.90 21.29 -28.66
C GLU A 471 -16.87 21.41 -27.47
N LEU A 472 -16.36 21.27 -26.24
CA LEU A 472 -17.16 21.47 -25.03
C LEU A 472 -16.88 22.86 -24.46
N GLU A 473 -17.83 23.76 -24.64
CA GLU A 473 -17.69 25.16 -24.27
C GLU A 473 -18.38 25.53 -22.96
N ARG A 474 -17.87 26.58 -22.32
CA ARG A 474 -18.42 27.13 -21.07
C ARG A 474 -18.45 28.65 -21.09
N ASP A 475 -19.61 29.19 -21.44
CA ASP A 475 -19.89 30.62 -21.33
C ASP A 475 -20.98 30.95 -20.29
N ASP A 476 -20.77 32.02 -19.52
CA ASP A 476 -21.71 32.57 -18.52
C ASP A 476 -22.31 31.52 -17.54
N GLY A 477 -21.54 30.48 -17.21
CA GLY A 477 -21.95 29.40 -16.29
C GLY A 477 -22.88 28.36 -16.91
N LYS A 478 -23.13 28.41 -18.21
CA LYS A 478 -23.71 27.30 -18.99
C LYS A 478 -22.57 26.45 -19.56
N VAL A 479 -22.87 25.18 -19.82
CA VAL A 479 -21.94 24.25 -20.45
C VAL A 479 -22.68 23.63 -21.63
N TYR A 480 -22.11 23.69 -22.81
CA TYR A 480 -22.73 23.21 -24.05
C TYR A 480 -21.67 22.65 -25.00
N TYR A 481 -22.09 21.77 -25.91
CA TYR A 481 -21.27 21.29 -27.02
C TYR A 481 -21.52 22.19 -28.22
N GLU A 482 -20.47 22.72 -28.82
CA GLU A 482 -20.46 23.33 -30.15
C GLU A 482 -20.08 22.22 -31.14
N ILE A 483 -20.88 22.00 -32.19
CA ILE A 483 -20.75 20.86 -33.10
C ILE A 483 -20.88 21.36 -34.53
N ASP A 484 -19.81 21.21 -35.28
CA ASP A 484 -19.70 21.64 -36.67
C ASP A 484 -19.47 20.44 -37.55
N PHE A 485 -20.21 20.34 -38.65
CA PHE A 485 -20.00 19.27 -39.60
C PHE A 485 -20.60 19.56 -40.97
N GLU A 486 -20.10 18.85 -41.98
CA GLU A 486 -20.54 19.00 -43.36
C GLU A 486 -21.28 17.75 -43.86
N VAL A 487 -22.34 17.96 -44.65
CA VAL A 487 -23.00 16.91 -45.43
C VAL A 487 -23.24 17.37 -46.85
N GLY A 488 -22.39 16.90 -47.78
CA GLY A 488 -22.39 17.41 -49.15
C GLY A 488 -21.74 18.78 -49.17
N ASP A 489 -22.41 19.78 -49.75
CA ASP A 489 -21.98 21.19 -49.79
C ASP A 489 -22.77 22.03 -48.76
N THR A 490 -23.11 21.43 -47.62
CA THR A 490 -23.92 22.05 -46.56
C THR A 490 -23.22 21.90 -45.23
N GLU A 491 -22.96 23.01 -44.57
CA GLU A 491 -22.35 23.10 -43.25
C GLU A 491 -23.44 23.22 -42.18
N TYR A 492 -23.21 22.57 -41.04
CA TYR A 492 -24.15 22.47 -39.93
C TYR A 492 -23.43 22.79 -38.63
N GLU A 493 -23.89 23.83 -37.94
CA GLU A 493 -23.38 24.25 -36.63
C GLU A 493 -24.47 24.06 -35.56
N TYR A 494 -24.12 23.52 -34.40
CA TYR A 494 -25.07 23.24 -33.31
C TYR A 494 -24.47 23.53 -31.92
N ASP A 495 -25.21 24.30 -31.12
CA ASP A 495 -24.97 24.43 -29.68
C ASP A 495 -25.93 23.54 -28.88
N ILE A 496 -25.41 22.59 -28.07
CA ILE A 496 -26.22 21.64 -27.31
C ILE A 496 -25.89 21.66 -25.83
N GLU A 497 -26.86 21.98 -24.96
CA GLU A 497 -26.67 22.05 -23.51
C GLU A 497 -26.21 20.70 -22.92
N ALA A 498 -24.99 20.69 -22.39
CA ALA A 498 -24.27 19.47 -22.04
C ALA A 498 -24.91 18.66 -20.89
N TYR A 499 -25.86 19.22 -20.13
CA TYR A 499 -26.54 18.49 -19.04
C TYR A 499 -27.86 17.86 -19.45
N THR A 500 -28.50 18.35 -20.51
CA THR A 500 -29.89 17.99 -20.83
C THR A 500 -30.09 17.53 -22.28
N GLY A 501 -29.11 17.77 -23.16
CA GLY A 501 -29.22 17.50 -24.60
C GLY A 501 -30.17 18.47 -25.31
N ARG A 502 -30.48 19.61 -24.66
CA ARG A 502 -31.33 20.63 -25.25
C ARG A 502 -30.50 21.45 -26.23
N ILE A 503 -30.88 21.42 -27.51
CA ILE A 503 -30.34 22.31 -28.54
C ILE A 503 -30.63 23.75 -28.12
N LEU A 504 -29.56 24.52 -27.94
CA LEU A 504 -29.55 25.91 -27.54
C LEU A 504 -29.60 26.82 -28.77
N ASP A 505 -28.80 26.50 -29.79
CA ASP A 505 -28.76 27.17 -31.09
C ASP A 505 -28.36 26.21 -32.21
N TYR A 506 -28.64 26.58 -33.46
CA TYR A 506 -28.11 25.90 -34.64
C TYR A 506 -28.16 26.79 -35.89
N ASP A 507 -27.17 26.66 -36.76
CA ASP A 507 -27.15 27.27 -38.10
C ASP A 507 -26.88 26.21 -39.19
N ILE A 508 -27.40 26.46 -40.39
CA ILE A 508 -27.21 25.57 -41.54
C ILE A 508 -26.95 26.43 -42.77
N ASP A 509 -25.70 26.44 -43.21
CA ASP A 509 -25.25 27.21 -44.35
C ASP A 509 -25.13 26.33 -45.61
N TYR A 510 -25.69 26.84 -46.71
CA TYR A 510 -25.65 26.19 -48.02
C TYR A 510 -24.70 27.00 -48.91
N ASP A 511 -23.57 26.43 -49.28
CA ASP A 511 -22.65 27.04 -50.24
C ASP A 511 -23.22 26.89 -51.66
N ASP A 512 -24.11 27.80 -52.04
CA ASP A 512 -24.61 27.96 -53.42
C ASP A 512 -23.88 29.14 -54.10
N ASP A 513 -22.74 28.84 -54.72
CA ASP A 513 -22.21 29.63 -55.84
C ASP A 513 -22.99 29.25 -57.12
N ASP A 514 -24.10 29.93 -57.40
CA ASP A 514 -24.46 30.37 -58.77
C ASP A 514 -25.78 31.21 -58.81
N ASP A 515 -25.66 32.45 -59.30
CA ASP A 515 -26.75 33.28 -59.81
C ASP A 515 -27.46 32.61 -61.01
N ASP A 516 -28.74 32.23 -60.91
CA ASP A 516 -29.80 32.59 -61.91
C ASP A 516 -31.24 32.08 -61.57
N ASP A 517 -32.14 33.04 -61.31
CA ASP A 517 -33.56 33.18 -61.74
C ASP A 517 -34.65 32.06 -61.54
N ARG A 518 -35.26 32.01 -60.32
CA ARG A 518 -36.71 31.83 -59.91
C ARG A 518 -37.63 30.70 -60.49
N PRO A 519 -38.80 30.34 -59.85
CA PRO A 519 -39.40 30.78 -58.57
C PRO A 519 -39.89 29.68 -57.57
N ARG A 520 -39.93 30.08 -56.28
CA ARG A 520 -40.70 29.61 -55.09
C ARG A 520 -41.77 28.50 -55.23
N SER A 521 -41.72 27.55 -54.27
CA SER A 521 -42.91 27.04 -53.56
C SER A 521 -42.61 26.56 -52.12
N THR A 522 -42.91 27.44 -51.16
CA THR A 522 -43.40 27.26 -49.76
C THR A 522 -43.21 25.92 -49.01
N THR A 523 -42.72 25.98 -47.76
CA THR A 523 -43.56 25.98 -46.54
C THR A 523 -42.82 26.65 -45.37
N LYS A 524 -43.46 27.63 -44.73
CA LYS A 524 -42.96 28.39 -43.57
C LYS A 524 -43.28 27.69 -42.25
N ALA A 525 -42.40 27.90 -41.27
CA ALA A 525 -42.61 27.70 -39.83
C ALA A 525 -43.86 28.40 -39.28
N PRO A 526 -44.37 27.99 -38.10
CA PRO A 526 -45.20 28.83 -37.25
C PRO A 526 -44.41 29.43 -36.09
N THR A 527 -44.46 30.76 -35.97
CA THR A 527 -44.03 31.50 -34.79
C THR A 527 -45.24 32.18 -34.12
N THR A 528 -45.08 32.44 -32.82
CA THR A 528 -45.71 33.46 -31.96
C THR A 528 -46.96 33.07 -31.15
N THR A 529 -46.94 33.30 -29.82
CA THR A 529 -47.28 34.63 -29.24
C THR A 529 -47.40 34.59 -27.71
N ARG A 530 -46.78 35.58 -27.06
CA ARG A 530 -47.02 36.03 -25.67
C ARG A 530 -48.21 37.00 -25.63
N ALA A 531 -49.13 36.86 -24.67
CA ALA A 531 -50.06 37.92 -24.29
C ALA A 531 -50.28 37.94 -22.76
N GLN A 532 -50.43 39.17 -22.22
CA GLN A 532 -50.50 39.49 -20.80
C GLN A 532 -51.82 40.24 -20.49
N THR A 533 -52.29 40.08 -19.24
CA THR A 533 -53.26 40.91 -18.45
C THR A 533 -54.77 40.62 -18.51
N THR A 534 -55.38 40.18 -17.39
CA THR A 534 -56.09 41.04 -16.39
C THR A 534 -56.94 40.25 -15.35
N THR A 535 -56.75 40.61 -14.07
CA THR A 535 -57.68 40.67 -12.90
C THR A 535 -58.65 39.53 -12.51
N LYS A 536 -58.42 38.90 -11.33
CA LYS A 536 -59.25 38.97 -10.09
C LYS A 536 -58.83 37.91 -9.04
N ALA A 537 -58.69 38.34 -7.77
CA ALA A 537 -58.63 37.49 -6.57
C ALA A 537 -60.05 37.01 -6.18
N PRO A 538 -60.27 35.91 -5.40
CA PRO A 538 -59.85 35.82 -3.99
C PRO A 538 -59.48 34.43 -3.41
N THR A 539 -59.00 34.47 -2.16
CA THR A 539 -59.15 33.49 -1.05
C THR A 539 -58.32 32.19 -0.99
N THR A 540 -57.33 32.24 -0.09
CA THR A 540 -56.89 31.24 0.91
C THR A 540 -57.66 29.90 0.99
N THR A 541 -56.93 28.76 0.99
CA THR A 541 -57.19 27.61 1.87
C THR A 541 -55.95 26.70 2.00
N LYS A 542 -55.49 26.58 3.26
CA LYS A 542 -54.80 25.51 4.00
C LYS A 542 -54.06 24.35 3.30
N ALA A 543 -52.88 24.08 3.87
CA ALA A 543 -52.10 22.84 3.82
C ALA A 543 -52.89 21.58 4.25
N PRO A 544 -52.33 20.39 3.92
CA PRO A 544 -52.12 19.33 4.91
C PRO A 544 -50.66 18.82 4.85
N THR A 545 -49.85 19.00 5.90
CA THR A 545 -49.58 18.02 6.98
C THR A 545 -49.43 16.56 6.54
N THR A 546 -48.17 16.12 6.51
CA THR A 546 -47.59 14.85 6.99
C THR A 546 -48.47 13.59 6.96
N THR A 547 -48.03 12.57 6.21
CA THR A 547 -48.23 11.17 6.58
C THR A 547 -46.88 10.49 6.76
N LYS A 548 -46.71 9.99 7.99
CA LYS A 548 -45.58 9.28 8.55
C LYS A 548 -45.46 7.90 7.88
N ALA A 549 -44.32 7.59 7.26
CA ALA A 549 -44.01 6.23 6.81
C ALA A 549 -43.78 5.31 8.02
N PRO A 550 -44.22 4.03 7.98
CA PRO A 550 -44.15 3.15 9.14
C PRO A 550 -42.73 2.65 9.38
N ALA A 551 -42.41 2.38 10.65
CA ALA A 551 -41.16 1.82 11.10
C ALA A 551 -40.87 0.48 10.40
N ALA A 552 -39.63 0.31 9.94
CA ALA A 552 -39.13 -0.95 9.43
C ALA A 552 -39.18 -2.01 10.54
N GLU A 553 -40.02 -3.01 10.35
CA GLU A 553 -40.10 -4.18 11.21
C GLU A 553 -38.89 -5.08 10.91
N LEU A 554 -38.03 -5.29 11.92
CA LEU A 554 -36.89 -6.20 11.84
C LEU A 554 -37.39 -7.60 11.45
N ILE A 555 -37.07 -8.03 10.23
CA ILE A 555 -37.37 -9.38 9.77
C ILE A 555 -36.58 -10.39 10.63
N GLY A 556 -37.31 -11.28 11.30
CA GLY A 556 -36.68 -12.34 12.09
C GLY A 556 -35.78 -13.24 11.25
N LYS A 557 -34.73 -13.79 11.88
CA LYS A 557 -33.63 -14.54 11.25
C LYS A 557 -34.09 -15.56 10.18
N THR A 558 -35.17 -16.30 10.46
CA THR A 558 -35.74 -17.30 9.54
C THR A 558 -36.29 -16.71 8.23
N ARG A 559 -36.79 -15.47 8.26
CA ARG A 559 -37.29 -14.79 7.06
C ARG A 559 -36.15 -14.18 6.24
N ALA A 560 -35.07 -13.77 6.89
CA ALA A 560 -33.85 -13.33 6.20
C ALA A 560 -33.14 -14.50 5.49
N GLU A 561 -33.08 -15.67 6.15
CA GLU A 561 -32.52 -16.90 5.56
C GLU A 561 -33.31 -17.34 4.31
N ASN A 562 -34.64 -17.33 4.35
CA ASN A 562 -35.46 -17.72 3.19
C ASN A 562 -35.36 -16.76 1.99
N ILE A 563 -35.09 -15.47 2.22
CA ILE A 563 -34.85 -14.50 1.13
C ILE A 563 -33.46 -14.72 0.52
N ALA A 564 -32.45 -15.06 1.34
CA ALA A 564 -31.11 -15.37 0.87
C ALA A 564 -31.09 -16.63 -0.03
N PHE A 565 -31.85 -17.67 0.31
CA PHE A 565 -31.94 -18.88 -0.53
C PHE A 565 -32.67 -18.63 -1.86
N GLN A 566 -33.74 -17.81 -1.87
CA GLN A 566 -34.44 -17.49 -3.12
C GLN A 566 -33.62 -16.66 -4.12
N HIS A 567 -32.65 -15.86 -3.65
CA HIS A 567 -31.73 -15.14 -4.54
C HIS A 567 -30.50 -15.95 -4.97
N ALA A 568 -30.18 -17.04 -4.26
CA ALA A 568 -29.05 -17.93 -4.57
C ALA A 568 -29.40 -19.08 -5.54
N GLY A 569 -30.66 -19.24 -5.94
CA GLY A 569 -31.07 -20.26 -6.90
C GLY A 569 -30.98 -21.71 -6.39
N VAL A 570 -31.04 -21.93 -5.08
CA VAL A 570 -31.05 -23.25 -4.41
C VAL A 570 -32.29 -23.43 -3.53
#